data_AF-A0A7U9MR93-F1
#
_entry.id   AF-A0A7U9MR93-F1
#
_cell.length_a   1.000
_cell.length_b   1.000
_cell.length_c   1.000
_cell.angle_alpha   90.00
_cell.angle_beta   90.00
_cell.angle_gamma   90.00
#
_symmetry.space_group_name_H-M   'P 1'
#
loop_
_entity.id
_entity.type
_entity.pdbx_description
1 polymer ?
#
loop_
_entity_poly.entity_id
_entity_poly.type
_entity_poly.pdbx_seq_one_letter_code
_entity_poly.pdbx_strand_id
1 'polypeptide(L)'
;MISGIIFILIIVGGIALIVWYLKSFYAERENRAKKAEEHRSKHGGECILEWSGSLSSGAPDAEFGKLIVEVPKKRGGGAACFYEKGLVLEKKRLPYSEIKDVLFVAATSNKKYTLKQAARDMGVLWIYPKKGATIGLREMSYQFDNEIMEKIKQGLGF
;
A
#
# COMPACT_ATOMS: atom_id res chain seq x y z
N MET A 1 -38.17 19.61 -27.66
CA MET A 1 -37.88 20.24 -26.35
C MET A 1 -37.67 19.21 -25.23
N ILE A 2 -38.57 18.23 -25.04
CA ILE A 2 -38.46 17.20 -23.98
C ILE A 2 -37.14 16.41 -24.06
N SER A 3 -36.72 15.99 -25.26
CA SER A 3 -35.47 15.23 -25.45
C SER A 3 -34.21 16.03 -25.08
N GLY A 4 -34.19 17.35 -25.30
CA GLY A 4 -33.08 18.22 -24.89
C GLY A 4 -33.00 18.41 -23.37
N ILE A 5 -34.15 18.50 -22.71
CA ILE A 5 -34.22 18.59 -21.23
C ILE A 5 -33.74 17.29 -20.58
N ILE A 6 -34.14 16.14 -21.13
CA ILE A 6 -33.67 14.82 -20.65
C ILE A 6 -32.16 14.69 -20.82
N PHE A 7 -31.60 15.12 -21.96
CA PHE A 7 -30.16 15.08 -22.20
C PHE A 7 -29.37 15.94 -21.21
N ILE A 8 -29.86 17.14 -20.88
CA ILE A 8 -29.25 18.01 -19.87
C ILE A 8 -29.30 17.36 -18.48
N LEU A 9 -30.41 16.74 -18.10
CA LEU A 9 -30.54 16.04 -16.81
C LEU A 9 -29.56 14.87 -16.69
N ILE A 10 -29.34 14.12 -17.78
CA ILE A 10 -28.35 13.03 -17.81
C ILE A 10 -26.93 13.58 -17.61
N ILE A 11 -26.58 14.68 -18.28
CA ILE A 11 -25.25 15.30 -18.12
C ILE A 11 -25.05 15.80 -16.69
N VAL A 12 -26.03 16.53 -16.14
CA VAL A 12 -25.94 17.06 -14.77
C VAL A 12 -25.87 15.92 -13.75
N GLY A 13 -26.69 14.88 -13.91
CA GLY A 13 -26.63 13.68 -13.07
C GLY A 13 -25.29 12.95 -13.17
N GLY A 14 -24.73 12.83 -14.38
CA GLY A 14 -23.42 12.23 -14.61
C GLY A 14 -22.29 13.00 -13.95
N ILE A 15 -22.28 14.33 -14.07
CA ILE A 15 -21.30 15.20 -13.40
C ILE A 15 -21.42 15.05 -11.88
N ALA A 16 -22.64 15.06 -11.34
CA ALA A 16 -22.86 14.90 -9.91
C ALA A 16 -22.31 13.56 -9.38
N LEU A 17 -22.52 12.46 -10.13
CA LEU A 17 -21.97 11.15 -9.78
C LEU A 17 -20.44 11.13 -9.83
N ILE A 18 -19.81 11.74 -10.84
CA ILE A 18 -18.35 11.83 -10.95
C ILE A 18 -17.77 12.62 -9.77
N VAL A 19 -18.35 13.78 -9.45
CA VAL A 19 -17.90 14.63 -8.33
C VAL A 19 -18.04 13.87 -7.00
N TRP A 20 -19.16 13.17 -6.80
CA TRP A 20 -19.38 12.38 -5.60
C TRP A 20 -18.38 11.22 -5.48
N TYR A 21 -18.14 10.48 -6.56
CA TYR A 21 -17.14 9.40 -6.60
C TYR A 21 -15.74 9.91 -6.25
N LEU A 22 -15.31 11.01 -6.89
CA LEU A 22 -14.00 11.61 -6.60
C LEU A 22 -13.92 12.05 -5.15
N LYS A 23 -14.95 12.71 -4.62
CA LYS A 23 -14.98 13.18 -3.22
C LYS A 23 -14.82 12.01 -2.23
N SER A 24 -15.55 10.92 -2.44
CA SER A 24 -15.44 9.72 -1.60
C SER A 24 -14.04 9.10 -1.68
N PHE A 25 -13.47 9.00 -2.88
CA PHE A 25 -12.12 8.47 -3.08
C PHE A 25 -11.04 9.31 -2.38
N TYR A 26 -11.14 10.64 -2.47
CA TYR A 26 -10.20 11.54 -1.78
C TYR A 26 -10.40 11.53 -0.26
N ALA A 27 -11.63 11.39 0.22
CA ALA A 27 -11.91 11.31 1.66
C ALA A 27 -11.30 10.04 2.30
N GLU A 28 -11.36 8.89 1.62
CA GLU A 28 -10.70 7.67 2.11
C GLU A 28 -9.19 7.85 2.25
N ARG A 29 -8.55 8.49 1.26
CA ARG A 29 -7.12 8.79 1.30
C ARG A 29 -6.78 9.75 2.43
N GLU A 30 -7.58 10.79 2.63
CA GLU A 30 -7.38 11.76 3.71
C GLU A 30 -7.51 11.09 5.08
N ASN A 31 -8.44 10.15 5.23
CA ASN A 31 -8.59 9.36 6.45
C ASN A 31 -7.38 8.46 6.71
N ARG A 32 -6.83 7.80 5.68
CA ARG A 32 -5.57 7.02 5.82
C ARG A 32 -4.41 7.92 6.22
N ALA A 33 -4.29 9.10 5.61
CA ALA A 33 -3.26 10.07 5.95
C ALA A 33 -3.40 10.59 7.41
N LYS A 34 -4.64 10.83 7.87
CA LYS A 34 -4.91 11.20 9.28
C LYS A 34 -4.50 10.09 10.24
N LYS A 35 -4.82 8.82 9.94
CA LYS A 35 -4.40 7.67 10.76
C LYS A 35 -2.88 7.54 10.84
N ALA A 36 -2.19 7.73 9.71
CA ALA A 36 -0.73 7.70 9.68
C ALA A 36 -0.12 8.86 10.51
N GLU A 37 -0.76 10.03 10.47
CA GLU A 37 -0.34 11.18 11.29
C GLU A 37 -0.62 10.96 12.79
N GLU A 38 -1.77 10.37 13.14
CA GLU A 38 -2.09 9.99 14.52
C GLU A 38 -1.10 8.94 15.04
N HIS A 39 -0.75 7.96 14.22
CA HIS A 39 0.28 6.95 14.51
C HIS A 39 1.63 7.62 14.77
N ARG A 40 2.05 8.51 13.88
CA ARG A 40 3.28 9.30 14.04
C ARG A 40 3.27 10.15 15.31
N SER A 41 2.14 10.77 15.64
CA SER A 41 1.97 11.59 16.84
C SER A 41 2.12 10.75 18.12
N LYS A 42 1.57 9.53 18.15
CA LYS A 42 1.74 8.58 19.27
C LYS A 42 3.19 8.19 19.50
N HIS A 43 4.01 8.17 18.44
CA HIS A 43 5.43 7.83 18.47
C HIS A 43 6.36 9.04 18.51
N GLY A 44 5.88 10.17 19.07
CA GLY A 44 6.71 11.35 19.29
C GLY A 44 7.17 12.04 18.00
N GLY A 45 6.46 11.84 16.89
CA GLY A 45 6.80 12.40 15.59
C GLY A 45 7.57 11.44 14.68
N GLU A 46 7.95 10.25 15.15
CA GLU A 46 8.65 9.25 14.35
C GLU A 46 7.68 8.36 13.56
N CYS A 47 8.07 8.00 12.34
CA CYS A 47 7.35 7.00 11.54
C CYS A 47 8.04 5.65 11.71
N ILE A 48 7.46 4.78 12.54
CA ILE A 48 7.99 3.44 12.81
C ILE A 48 7.02 2.36 12.33
N LEU A 49 7.55 1.20 11.95
CA LEU A 49 6.74 0.00 11.70
C LEU A 49 6.47 -0.73 13.02
N GLU A 50 5.22 -0.67 13.48
CA GLU A 50 4.79 -1.49 14.62
C GLU A 50 4.59 -2.95 14.17
N TRP A 51 5.18 -3.89 14.91
CA TRP A 51 5.09 -5.30 14.60
C TRP A 51 4.92 -6.15 15.85
N SER A 52 3.89 -7.00 15.83
CA SER A 52 3.55 -7.92 16.92
C SER A 52 3.87 -9.39 16.58
N GLY A 53 4.40 -9.66 15.39
CA GLY A 53 4.79 -11.01 14.95
C GLY A 53 6.23 -11.36 15.32
N SER A 54 6.68 -12.54 14.89
CA SER A 54 8.09 -12.90 14.96
C SER A 54 8.92 -11.94 14.11
N LEU A 55 10.02 -11.45 14.69
CA LEU A 55 10.96 -10.58 14.01
C LEU A 55 11.86 -11.41 13.08
N SER A 56 12.20 -10.85 11.92
CA SER A 56 13.21 -11.48 11.07
C SER A 56 14.59 -11.46 11.74
N SER A 57 15.38 -12.52 11.50
CA SER A 57 16.72 -12.70 12.09
C SER A 57 17.85 -12.04 11.29
N GLY A 58 17.52 -11.25 10.27
CA GLY A 58 18.50 -10.59 9.41
C GLY A 58 19.27 -9.46 10.10
N ALA A 59 20.34 -9.02 9.46
CA ALA A 59 21.20 -7.96 9.99
C ALA A 59 20.45 -6.62 10.10
N PRO A 60 20.67 -5.85 11.18
CA PRO A 60 20.15 -4.50 11.29
C PRO A 60 20.79 -3.58 10.25
N ASP A 61 20.07 -2.54 9.88
CA ASP A 61 20.53 -1.48 9.00
C ASP A 61 20.97 -0.26 9.83
N ALA A 62 22.09 0.36 9.45
CA ALA A 62 22.66 1.48 10.20
C ALA A 62 21.77 2.74 10.21
N GLU A 63 20.92 2.92 9.20
CA GLU A 63 20.02 4.07 9.06
C GLU A 63 18.61 3.75 9.54
N PHE A 64 18.11 2.55 9.22
CA PHE A 64 16.71 2.17 9.47
C PHE A 64 16.49 1.27 10.68
N GLY A 65 17.56 0.87 11.36
CA GLY A 65 17.51 0.12 12.61
C GLY A 65 17.26 -1.37 12.40
N LYS A 66 16.48 -1.97 13.29
CA LYS A 66 16.29 -3.43 13.30
C LYS A 66 15.47 -3.91 12.11
N LEU A 67 15.84 -5.05 11.53
CA LEU A 67 15.00 -5.71 10.53
C LEU A 67 13.77 -6.31 11.22
N ILE A 68 12.60 -5.93 10.75
CA ILE A 68 11.32 -6.35 11.32
C ILE A 68 10.73 -7.48 10.48
N VAL A 69 10.54 -7.24 9.18
CA VAL A 69 9.98 -8.22 8.24
C VAL A 69 10.84 -8.32 7.00
N GLU A 70 11.08 -9.53 6.55
CA GLU A 70 11.70 -9.80 5.27
C GLU A 70 10.71 -10.55 4.37
N VAL A 71 10.45 -9.99 3.19
CA VAL A 71 9.61 -10.63 2.18
C VAL A 71 10.51 -11.05 1.00
N PRO A 72 10.92 -12.32 0.93
CA PRO A 72 11.83 -12.78 -0.11
C PRO A 72 11.16 -12.77 -1.49
N LYS A 73 11.98 -12.57 -2.52
CA LYS A 73 11.54 -12.75 -3.90
C LYS A 73 11.32 -14.22 -4.21
N LYS A 74 10.33 -14.52 -5.05
CA LYS A 74 10.11 -15.86 -5.61
C LYS A 74 11.20 -16.25 -6.61
N ARG A 75 11.79 -15.27 -7.31
CA ARG A 75 12.79 -15.48 -8.36
C ARG A 75 13.86 -14.39 -8.34
N GLY A 76 15.12 -14.81 -8.51
CA GLY A 76 16.29 -13.93 -8.42
C GLY A 76 16.58 -13.57 -6.97
N GLY A 77 17.83 -13.71 -6.53
CA GLY A 77 18.23 -13.40 -5.15
C GLY A 77 17.80 -11.98 -4.76
N GLY A 78 17.21 -11.85 -3.57
CA GLY A 78 16.78 -10.57 -3.00
C GLY A 78 15.47 -10.67 -2.22
N ALA A 79 15.24 -9.67 -1.39
CA ALA A 79 14.05 -9.54 -0.57
C ALA A 79 13.62 -8.07 -0.45
N ALA A 80 12.37 -7.85 -0.06
CA ALA A 80 11.93 -6.58 0.48
C ALA A 80 12.14 -6.60 2.00
N CYS A 81 13.01 -5.73 2.49
CA CYS A 81 13.41 -5.68 3.88
C CYS A 81 12.74 -4.48 4.55
N PHE A 82 11.76 -4.76 5.41
CA PHE A 82 11.10 -3.77 6.23
C PHE A 82 11.83 -3.67 7.57
N TYR A 83 12.47 -2.53 7.78
CA TYR A 83 13.12 -2.19 9.04
C TYR A 83 12.19 -1.37 9.91
N GLU A 84 12.66 -1.01 11.09
CA GLU A 84 11.91 -0.21 12.06
C GLU A 84 11.53 1.17 11.51
N LYS A 85 12.43 1.86 10.80
CA LYS A 85 12.21 3.24 10.32
C LYS A 85 12.14 3.39 8.79
N GLY A 86 12.34 2.30 8.04
CA GLY A 86 12.39 2.38 6.59
C GLY A 86 12.33 1.03 5.88
N LEU A 87 12.10 1.10 4.58
CA LEU A 87 12.07 -0.02 3.66
C LEU A 87 13.33 0.00 2.78
N VAL A 88 13.98 -1.15 2.66
CA VAL A 88 15.00 -1.39 1.64
C VAL A 88 14.49 -2.42 0.65
N LEU A 89 14.50 -2.05 -0.62
CA LEU A 89 14.11 -2.91 -1.72
C LEU A 89 15.20 -2.86 -2.79
N GLU A 90 15.96 -3.94 -2.91
CA GLU A 90 17.11 -4.01 -3.83
C GLU A 90 18.09 -2.84 -3.61
N LYS A 91 18.13 -1.86 -4.53
CA LYS A 91 18.96 -0.65 -4.47
C LYS A 91 18.19 0.59 -3.99
N LYS A 92 16.90 0.46 -3.72
CA LYS A 92 16.04 1.56 -3.26
C LYS A 92 15.92 1.52 -1.75
N ARG A 93 16.07 2.69 -1.14
CA ARG A 93 15.89 2.93 0.29
C ARG A 93 14.78 3.96 0.44
N LEU A 94 13.81 3.69 1.30
CA LEU A 94 12.65 4.55 1.51
C LEU A 94 12.37 4.66 3.01
N PRO A 95 12.68 5.82 3.63
CA PRO A 95 12.26 6.12 4.99
C PRO A 95 10.72 6.16 5.09
N TYR A 96 10.15 5.71 6.21
CA TYR A 96 8.70 5.74 6.38
C TYR A 96 8.12 7.15 6.48
N SER A 97 8.92 8.13 6.91
CA SER A 97 8.57 9.56 6.90
C SER A 97 8.31 10.11 5.48
N GLU A 98 8.85 9.46 4.46
CA GLU A 98 8.67 9.80 3.05
C GLU A 98 7.51 9.02 2.41
N ILE A 99 6.79 8.19 3.14
CA ILE A 99 5.58 7.51 2.63
C ILE A 99 4.40 8.49 2.64
N LYS A 100 3.69 8.52 1.53
CA LYS A 100 2.47 9.33 1.33
C LYS A 100 1.20 8.50 1.58
N ASP A 101 1.18 7.26 1.12
CA ASP A 101 0.05 6.35 1.24
C ASP A 101 0.51 4.90 1.08
N VAL A 102 -0.20 3.97 1.70
CA VAL A 102 -0.02 2.54 1.52
C VAL A 102 -1.37 1.92 1.22
N LEU A 103 -1.44 1.15 0.13
CA LEU A 103 -2.65 0.46 -0.28
C LEU A 103 -2.36 -1.02 -0.42
N PHE A 104 -3.12 -1.82 0.30
CA PHE A 104 -3.09 -3.27 0.18
C PHE A 104 -4.30 -3.76 -0.62
N VAL A 105 -4.04 -4.63 -1.59
CA VAL A 105 -5.05 -5.41 -2.30
C VAL A 105 -4.72 -6.88 -2.07
N ALA A 106 -5.62 -7.60 -1.39
CA ALA A 106 -5.43 -9.01 -1.07
C ALA A 106 -5.44 -9.88 -2.33
N ALA A 107 -4.60 -10.92 -2.34
CA ALA A 107 -4.67 -11.98 -3.34
C ALA A 107 -5.93 -12.82 -3.12
N THR A 108 -6.67 -13.09 -4.19
CA THR A 108 -7.85 -13.98 -4.12
C THR A 108 -7.40 -15.44 -4.34
N SER A 109 -7.81 -16.34 -3.45
CA SER A 109 -7.45 -17.77 -3.49
C SER A 109 -8.21 -18.61 -4.54
N ASN A 110 -9.13 -18.01 -5.30
CA ASN A 110 -9.91 -18.76 -6.29
C ASN A 110 -9.03 -19.29 -7.41
N LYS A 111 -9.35 -20.49 -7.93
CA LYS A 111 -8.64 -21.08 -9.08
C LYS A 111 -8.64 -20.09 -10.25
N LYS A 112 -7.44 -19.62 -10.61
CA LYS A 112 -7.19 -18.68 -11.71
C LYS A 112 -7.12 -19.49 -13.02
N TYR A 113 -8.20 -19.51 -13.80
CA TYR A 113 -8.26 -20.27 -15.06
C TYR A 113 -7.68 -19.52 -16.26
N THR A 114 -7.52 -18.19 -16.15
CA THR A 114 -7.00 -17.33 -17.23
C THR A 114 -5.94 -16.36 -16.73
N LEU A 115 -5.02 -15.97 -17.61
CA LEU A 115 -4.00 -14.93 -17.32
C LEU A 115 -4.63 -13.59 -16.90
N LYS A 116 -5.78 -13.24 -17.48
CA LYS A 116 -6.51 -12.01 -17.13
C LYS A 116 -7.06 -12.05 -15.70
N GLN A 117 -7.60 -13.20 -15.28
CA GLN A 117 -8.01 -13.41 -13.88
C GLN A 117 -6.79 -13.40 -12.96
N ALA A 118 -5.70 -14.07 -13.35
CA ALA A 118 -4.50 -14.10 -12.55
C ALA A 118 -3.89 -12.72 -12.27
N ALA A 119 -3.96 -11.80 -13.26
CA ALA A 119 -3.52 -10.42 -13.10
C ALA A 119 -4.48 -9.57 -12.25
N ARG A 120 -5.79 -9.78 -12.37
CA ARG A 120 -6.82 -9.06 -11.60
C ARG A 120 -6.86 -9.48 -10.13
N ASP A 121 -6.73 -10.77 -9.90
CA ASP A 121 -6.81 -11.40 -8.58
C ASP A 121 -5.43 -11.51 -7.90
N MET A 122 -4.48 -10.72 -8.37
CA MET A 122 -3.11 -10.70 -7.85
C MET A 122 -3.04 -9.82 -6.61
N GLY A 123 -2.49 -10.38 -5.52
CA GLY A 123 -2.21 -9.59 -4.34
C GLY A 123 -1.10 -8.58 -4.61
N VAL A 124 -1.32 -7.33 -4.20
CA VAL A 124 -0.31 -6.27 -4.30
C VAL A 124 -0.36 -5.36 -3.08
N LEU A 125 0.81 -5.11 -2.50
CA LEU A 125 1.02 -4.02 -1.54
C LEU A 125 1.70 -2.86 -2.27
N TRP A 126 0.96 -1.77 -2.41
CA TRP A 126 1.43 -0.53 -3.02
C TRP A 126 1.89 0.45 -1.96
N ILE A 127 3.12 0.93 -2.11
CA ILE A 127 3.72 1.96 -1.27
C ILE A 127 3.96 3.17 -2.16
N TYR A 128 3.26 4.26 -1.85
CA TYR A 128 3.35 5.52 -2.57
C TYR A 128 4.28 6.46 -1.81
N PRO A 129 5.52 6.67 -2.27
CA PRO A 129 6.38 7.67 -1.67
C PRO A 129 5.90 9.09 -2.02
N LYS A 130 6.25 10.07 -1.19
CA LYS A 130 6.05 11.51 -1.47
C LYS A 130 6.84 11.94 -2.71
N LYS A 131 8.02 11.36 -2.92
CA LYS A 131 8.91 11.59 -4.06
C LYS A 131 9.37 10.27 -4.68
N GLY A 132 9.45 10.23 -6.01
CA GLY A 132 9.94 9.08 -6.76
C GLY A 132 8.86 8.12 -7.22
N ALA A 133 9.27 6.92 -7.65
CA ALA A 133 8.38 5.94 -8.25
C ALA A 133 7.66 5.08 -7.21
N THR A 134 6.38 4.80 -7.45
CA THR A 134 5.57 3.87 -6.65
C THR A 134 6.25 2.50 -6.55
N ILE A 135 6.27 1.96 -5.34
CA ILE A 135 6.81 0.64 -5.06
C ILE A 135 5.64 -0.33 -4.93
N GLY A 136 5.72 -1.47 -5.62
CA GLY A 136 4.68 -2.51 -5.56
C GLY A 136 5.30 -3.85 -5.23
N LEU A 137 5.00 -4.39 -4.04
CA LEU A 137 5.27 -5.79 -3.75
C LEU A 137 4.13 -6.62 -4.30
N ARG A 138 4.40 -7.41 -5.34
CA ARG A 138 3.39 -8.20 -6.05
C ARG A 138 3.54 -9.67 -5.73
N GLU A 139 2.40 -10.36 -5.62
CA GLU A 139 2.33 -11.81 -5.45
C GLU A 139 3.13 -12.59 -6.49
N MET A 140 3.23 -12.11 -7.73
CA MET A 140 4.01 -12.78 -8.77
C MET A 140 5.52 -12.75 -8.51
N SER A 141 6.01 -11.74 -7.81
CA SER A 141 7.45 -11.47 -7.64
C SER A 141 7.95 -11.83 -6.25
N TYR A 142 7.09 -11.77 -5.23
CA TYR A 142 7.45 -11.96 -3.83
C TYR A 142 6.68 -13.11 -3.19
N GLN A 143 7.23 -13.70 -2.13
CA GLN A 143 6.51 -14.62 -1.26
C GLN A 143 5.45 -13.82 -0.49
N PHE A 144 4.29 -13.69 -1.13
CA PHE A 144 3.25 -12.76 -0.74
C PHE A 144 2.22 -13.48 0.11
N ASP A 145 2.15 -13.10 1.37
CA ASP A 145 1.18 -13.56 2.34
C ASP A 145 0.24 -12.40 2.68
N ASN A 146 -1.07 -12.63 2.55
CA ASN A 146 -2.07 -11.57 2.76
C ASN A 146 -2.07 -11.06 4.21
N GLU A 147 -1.84 -11.93 5.19
CA GLU A 147 -1.84 -11.57 6.60
C GLU A 147 -0.61 -10.73 6.94
N ILE A 148 0.56 -11.12 6.43
CA ILE A 148 1.80 -10.34 6.61
C ILE A 148 1.66 -8.95 5.98
N MET A 149 1.12 -8.86 4.76
CA MET A 149 0.97 -7.60 4.04
C MET A 149 -0.03 -6.65 4.71
N GLU A 150 -1.14 -7.18 5.22
CA GLU A 150 -2.10 -6.39 5.99
C GLU A 150 -1.49 -5.91 7.31
N LYS A 151 -0.73 -6.75 8.02
CA LYS A 151 -0.02 -6.35 9.25
C LYS A 151 1.04 -5.28 8.97
N ILE A 152 1.78 -5.37 7.87
CA ILE A 152 2.74 -4.32 7.47
C ILE A 152 2.00 -3.00 7.25
N LYS A 153 0.90 -3.01 6.49
CA LYS A 153 0.10 -1.80 6.23
C LYS A 153 -0.40 -1.17 7.54
N GLN A 154 -1.00 -1.99 8.42
CA GLN A 154 -1.53 -1.53 9.71
C GLN A 154 -0.41 -1.02 10.63
N GLY A 155 0.73 -1.71 10.67
CA GLY A 155 1.89 -1.33 11.47
C GLY A 155 2.55 -0.02 11.01
N LEU A 156 2.38 0.37 9.74
CA LEU A 156 2.77 1.68 9.22
C LEU A 156 1.72 2.78 9.50
N GLY A 157 0.56 2.42 10.07
CA GLY A 157 -0.51 3.35 10.42
C GLY A 157 -1.49 3.69 9.29
N PHE A 158 -1.53 2.92 8.18
CA PHE A 158 -2.41 3.18 7.01
C PHE A 158 -3.65 2.27 6.93
#